data_AF-A0A6N6KIQ3-F1
#
_entry.id   AF-A0A6N6KIQ3-F1
#
_cell.length_a   1.000
_cell.length_b   1.000
_cell.length_c   1.000
_cell.angle_alpha   90.00
_cell.angle_beta   90.00
_cell.angle_gamma   90.00
#
_symmetry.space_group_name_H-M   'P 1'
#
loop_
_entity.id
_entity.type
_entity.pdbx_description
1 polymer ?
#
loop_
_entity_poly.entity_id
_entity_poly.type
_entity_poly.pdbx_seq_one_letter_code
_entity_poly.pdbx_strand_id
1 'polypeptide(L)'
;MKESKLIRIIRRFDKTEQKAFDKFIRSPFFYEGRRAEEMVLLFRLIIKAAPDYPANKLDREYLYRKLYPGKPSVKGKLEKLASELTKLAQNFIAVQYSDEFNDPDLRMLTQAKFFREKGMEQQFQKNINQIEQSLANKLVQDKTFFYHKYLL
;
A
#
# COMPACT_ATOMS: atom_id res chain seq x y z
N MET A 1 4.00 20.04 9.35
CA MET A 1 4.33 18.72 8.77
C MET A 1 4.57 17.66 9.84
N LYS A 2 5.34 17.91 10.92
CA LYS A 2 5.69 16.93 11.97
C LYS A 2 4.54 16.05 12.54
N GLU A 3 3.35 16.63 12.73
CA GLU A 3 2.16 15.93 13.24
C GLU A 3 1.19 15.50 12.13
N SER A 4 1.61 15.55 10.87
CA SER A 4 0.77 15.12 9.76
C SER A 4 0.48 13.63 9.84
N LYS A 5 -0.70 13.26 9.33
CA LYS A 5 -1.11 11.85 9.19
C LYS A 5 -0.05 11.01 8.47
N LEU A 6 0.58 11.58 7.44
CA LEU A 6 1.69 10.95 6.70
C LEU A 6 2.79 10.45 7.64
N ILE A 7 3.29 11.33 8.51
CA ILE A 7 4.42 11.01 9.39
C ILE A 7 3.99 10.02 10.47
N ARG A 8 2.77 10.16 11.00
CA ARG A 8 2.20 9.19 11.95
C ARG A 8 2.12 7.78 11.37
N ILE A 9 1.77 7.65 10.09
CA ILE A 9 1.76 6.36 9.39
C ILE A 9 3.19 5.85 9.17
N ILE A 10 4.06 6.64 8.53
CA ILE A 10 5.42 6.19 8.17
C ILE A 10 6.25 5.79 9.41
N ARG A 11 6.03 6.45 10.56
CA ARG A 11 6.69 6.10 11.84
C ARG A 11 6.38 4.68 12.32
N ARG A 12 5.27 4.09 11.86
CA ARG A 12 4.86 2.73 12.26
C ARG A 12 5.41 1.64 11.34
N PHE A 13 5.94 2.00 10.18
CA PHE A 13 6.51 1.03 9.26
C PHE A 13 7.83 0.48 9.78
N ASP A 14 7.93 -0.84 9.86
CA ASP A 14 9.20 -1.52 10.13
C ASP A 14 10.17 -1.43 8.94
N LYS A 15 11.37 -2.01 9.06
CA LYS A 15 12.38 -1.95 7.99
C LYS A 15 11.96 -2.70 6.72
N THR A 16 11.16 -3.74 6.84
CA THR A 16 10.64 -4.54 5.73
C THR A 16 9.55 -3.76 5.00
N GLU A 17 8.59 -3.21 5.74
CA GLU A 17 7.52 -2.35 5.24
C GLU A 17 8.08 -1.07 4.59
N GLN A 18 9.10 -0.45 5.17
CA GLN A 18 9.77 0.71 4.56
C GLN A 18 10.34 0.38 3.17
N LYS A 19 10.99 -0.79 3.02
CA LYS A 19 11.54 -1.23 1.73
C LYS A 19 10.43 -1.58 0.73
N ALA A 20 9.38 -2.27 1.19
CA ALA A 20 8.24 -2.62 0.37
C ALA A 20 7.49 -1.36 -0.11
N PHE A 21 7.32 -0.38 0.78
CA PHE A 21 6.67 0.88 0.45
C PHE A 21 7.51 1.75 -0.50
N ASP A 22 8.85 1.79 -0.38
CA ASP A 22 9.70 2.47 -1.38
C ASP A 22 9.46 1.91 -2.80
N LYS A 23 9.33 0.57 -2.92
CA LYS A 23 8.99 -0.09 -4.19
C LYS A 23 7.57 0.24 -4.65
N PHE A 24 6.62 0.24 -3.71
CA PHE A 24 5.22 0.55 -4.00
C PHE A 24 5.03 1.96 -4.56
N ILE A 25 5.69 2.97 -3.97
CA ILE A 25 5.66 4.36 -4.46
C ILE A 25 6.25 4.46 -5.87
N ARG A 26 7.28 3.66 -6.18
CA ARG A 26 7.95 3.63 -7.49
C ARG A 26 7.14 2.90 -8.57
N SER A 27 6.00 2.29 -8.21
CA SER A 27 5.14 1.65 -9.17
C SER A 27 4.54 2.69 -10.12
N PRO A 28 4.72 2.54 -11.45
CA PRO A 28 4.13 3.46 -12.43
C PRO A 28 2.59 3.42 -12.42
N PHE A 29 1.99 2.39 -11.81
CA PHE A 29 0.54 2.24 -11.70
C PHE A 29 -0.14 3.42 -11.00
N PHE A 30 0.53 4.08 -10.05
CA PHE A 30 -0.09 5.18 -9.29
C PHE A 30 0.32 6.57 -9.78
N TYR A 31 1.62 6.75 -10.02
CA TYR A 31 2.20 8.02 -10.44
C TYR A 31 3.39 7.77 -11.36
N GLU A 32 3.57 8.65 -12.34
CA GLU A 32 4.65 8.56 -13.32
C GLU A 32 5.56 9.80 -13.29
N GLY A 33 6.75 9.64 -13.87
CA GLY A 33 7.73 10.70 -14.06
C GLY A 33 8.14 11.41 -12.77
N ARG A 34 8.31 12.74 -12.88
CA ARG A 34 8.80 13.60 -11.79
C ARG A 34 7.99 13.47 -10.50
N ARG A 35 6.68 13.17 -10.59
CA ARG A 35 5.82 13.14 -9.41
C ARG A 35 6.15 11.94 -8.51
N ALA A 36 6.39 10.77 -9.10
CA ALA A 36 6.83 9.59 -8.36
C ALA A 36 8.19 9.84 -7.68
N GLU A 37 9.13 10.49 -8.37
CA GLU A 37 10.45 10.85 -7.82
C GLU A 37 10.33 11.78 -6.60
N GLU A 38 9.48 12.82 -6.69
CA GLU A 38 9.21 13.73 -5.57
C GLU A 38 8.65 12.98 -4.35
N MET A 39 7.74 12.01 -4.57
CA MET A 39 7.16 11.20 -3.50
C MET A 39 8.18 10.30 -2.82
N VAL A 40 8.99 9.61 -3.62
CA VAL A 40 10.08 8.76 -3.12
C VAL A 40 11.07 9.60 -2.32
N LEU A 41 11.44 10.79 -2.80
CA LEU A 41 12.36 11.67 -2.09
C LEU A 41 11.77 12.14 -0.77
N LEU A 42 10.49 12.55 -0.74
CA LEU A 42 9.80 12.94 0.49
C LEU A 42 9.77 11.77 1.49
N PHE A 43 9.39 10.57 1.04
CA PHE A 43 9.39 9.37 1.88
C PHE A 43 10.78 9.11 2.48
N ARG A 44 11.83 9.14 1.64
CA ARG A 44 13.22 8.93 2.08
C ARG A 44 13.71 9.97 3.07
N LEU A 45 13.32 11.23 2.90
CA LEU A 45 13.64 12.29 3.87
C LEU A 45 12.97 12.03 5.23
N ILE A 46 11.74 11.52 5.24
CA ILE A 46 11.01 11.19 6.48
C ILE A 46 11.67 10.00 7.19
N ILE A 47 11.95 8.89 6.50
CA ILE A 47 12.56 7.72 7.16
C ILE A 47 14.02 7.95 7.58
N LYS A 48 14.74 8.86 6.91
CA LYS A 48 16.09 9.29 7.34
C LYS A 48 16.07 10.06 8.66
N ALA A 49 14.91 10.56 9.09
CA ALA A 49 14.77 11.23 10.37
C ALA A 49 14.54 10.23 11.54
N ALA A 50 14.35 8.94 11.26
CA ALA A 50 14.22 7.91 12.28
C ALA A 50 15.54 7.72 13.09
N PRO A 51 15.49 7.25 14.35
CA PRO A 51 14.29 6.86 15.10
C PRO A 51 13.57 8.04 15.79
N ASP A 52 14.26 9.15 16.01
CA ASP A 52 13.75 10.23 16.87
C ASP A 52 12.81 11.21 16.16
N TYR A 53 12.84 11.21 14.82
CA TYR A 53 12.05 12.09 13.96
C TYR A 53 12.05 13.56 14.44
N PRO A 54 13.24 14.18 14.56
CA PRO A 54 13.37 15.49 15.17
C PRO A 54 12.62 16.57 14.37
N ALA A 55 11.99 17.49 15.08
CA ALA A 55 11.06 18.47 14.50
C ALA A 55 11.69 19.32 13.39
N ASN A 56 12.98 19.67 13.51
CA ASN A 56 13.72 20.46 12.52
C ASN A 56 13.94 19.72 11.18
N LYS A 57 14.01 18.38 11.18
CA LYS A 57 14.16 17.56 9.96
C LYS A 57 12.83 17.27 9.28
N LEU A 58 11.72 17.44 10.01
CA LEU A 58 10.35 17.27 9.51
C LEU A 58 9.62 18.61 9.38
N ASP A 59 10.35 19.71 9.53
CA ASP A 59 9.83 21.04 9.31
C ASP A 59 9.50 21.24 7.83
N ARG A 60 8.47 22.04 7.56
CA ARG A 60 7.95 22.28 6.22
C ARG A 60 8.99 22.93 5.32
N GLU A 61 9.70 23.94 5.82
CA GLU A 61 10.69 24.67 5.03
C GLU A 61 11.92 23.81 4.75
N TYR A 62 12.36 23.04 5.76
CA TYR A 62 13.46 22.10 5.60
C TYR A 62 13.15 21.06 4.51
N LEU A 63 11.98 20.41 4.57
CA LEU A 63 11.57 19.40 3.60
C LEU A 63 11.40 20.01 2.20
N TYR A 64 10.79 21.19 2.09
CA TYR A 64 10.62 21.88 0.81
C TYR A 64 11.99 22.17 0.16
N ARG A 65 12.93 22.73 0.90
CA ARG A 65 14.28 23.04 0.39
C ARG A 65 15.04 21.79 -0.06
N LYS A 66 14.83 20.66 0.59
CA LYS A 66 15.44 19.37 0.20
C LYS A 66 14.77 18.75 -1.03
N LEU A 67 13.47 18.92 -1.20
CA LEU A 67 12.74 18.47 -2.38
C LEU A 67 12.97 19.35 -3.62
N TYR A 68 13.11 20.66 -3.41
CA TYR A 68 13.19 21.66 -4.47
C TYR A 68 14.38 22.63 -4.26
N PRO A 69 15.62 22.15 -4.40
CA PRO A 69 16.81 22.99 -4.20
C PRO A 69 16.78 24.23 -5.10
N GLY A 70 17.08 25.40 -4.52
CA GLY A 70 17.16 26.67 -5.25
C GLY A 70 15.82 27.24 -5.73
N LYS A 71 14.67 26.60 -5.42
CA LYS A 71 13.35 27.10 -5.83
C LYS A 71 12.64 27.82 -4.69
N PRO A 72 11.93 28.93 -4.97
CA PRO A 72 11.10 29.58 -3.96
C PRO A 72 9.99 28.64 -3.48
N SER A 73 9.57 28.83 -2.23
CA SER A 73 8.47 28.06 -1.63
C SER A 73 7.15 28.39 -2.32
N VAL A 74 6.58 27.41 -3.05
CA VAL A 74 5.24 27.50 -3.62
C VAL A 74 4.23 26.99 -2.60
N LYS A 75 3.32 27.86 -2.18
CA LYS A 75 2.26 27.55 -1.21
C LYS A 75 1.43 26.35 -1.70
N GLY A 76 1.23 25.36 -0.83
CA GLY A 76 0.38 24.19 -1.12
C GLY A 76 1.09 23.06 -1.87
N LYS A 77 2.26 23.28 -2.49
CA LYS A 77 2.93 22.25 -3.30
C LYS A 77 3.38 21.05 -2.46
N LEU A 78 4.00 21.31 -1.31
CA LEU A 78 4.43 20.26 -0.40
C LEU A 78 3.23 19.57 0.27
N GLU A 79 2.19 20.32 0.61
CA GLU A 79 0.96 19.80 1.20
C GLU A 79 0.25 18.85 0.24
N LYS A 80 0.18 19.20 -1.04
CA LYS A 80 -0.36 18.32 -2.09
C LYS A 80 0.47 17.03 -2.22
N LEU A 81 1.81 17.15 -2.27
CA LEU A 81 2.72 15.99 -2.31
C LEU A 81 2.54 15.07 -1.10
N ALA A 82 2.49 15.65 0.10
CA ALA A 82 2.31 14.91 1.33
C ALA A 82 0.93 14.22 1.40
N SER A 83 -0.12 14.89 0.91
CA SER A 83 -1.48 14.34 0.87
C SER A 83 -1.57 13.13 -0.07
N GLU A 84 -0.98 13.24 -1.25
CA GLU A 84 -0.92 12.12 -2.21
C GLU A 84 -0.07 10.96 -1.70
N LEU A 85 1.10 11.23 -1.12
CA LEU A 85 1.91 10.19 -0.48
C LEU A 85 1.19 9.54 0.71
N THR A 86 0.36 10.30 1.43
CA THR A 86 -0.51 9.74 2.50
C THR A 86 -1.51 8.74 1.91
N LYS A 87 -2.16 9.09 0.79
CA LYS A 87 -3.08 8.17 0.09
C LYS A 87 -2.36 6.90 -0.34
N LEU A 88 -1.15 7.01 -0.89
CA LEU A 88 -0.35 5.82 -1.23
C LEU A 88 -0.01 4.97 -0.02
N ALA A 89 0.36 5.58 1.11
CA ALA A 89 0.63 4.84 2.33
C ALA A 89 -0.62 4.08 2.81
N GLN A 90 -1.80 4.70 2.71
CA GLN A 90 -3.06 4.03 3.03
C GLN A 90 -3.38 2.88 2.06
N ASN A 91 -3.18 3.08 0.75
CA ASN A 91 -3.37 2.03 -0.25
C ASN A 91 -2.39 0.87 -0.03
N PHE A 92 -1.14 1.17 0.29
CA PHE A 92 -0.13 0.17 0.64
C PHE A 92 -0.56 -0.65 1.85
N ILE A 93 -1.04 0.00 2.92
CA ILE A 93 -1.58 -0.69 4.10
C ILE A 93 -2.76 -1.57 3.71
N ALA A 94 -3.70 -1.04 2.91
CA ALA A 94 -4.86 -1.80 2.47
C ALA A 94 -4.45 -3.06 1.69
N VAL A 95 -3.45 -2.97 0.81
CA VAL A 95 -2.94 -4.14 0.08
C VAL A 95 -2.19 -5.09 1.02
N GLN A 96 -1.28 -4.59 1.86
CA GLN A 96 -0.44 -5.42 2.71
C GLN A 96 -1.24 -6.20 3.76
N TYR A 97 -2.32 -5.60 4.24
CA TYR A 97 -3.14 -6.13 5.33
C TYR A 97 -4.52 -6.60 4.85
N SER A 98 -4.79 -6.69 3.54
CA SER A 98 -6.04 -7.29 3.08
C SER A 98 -6.01 -8.80 3.26
N ASP A 99 -7.17 -9.36 3.58
CA ASP A 99 -7.34 -10.81 3.65
C ASP A 99 -7.12 -11.41 2.27
N GLU A 100 -7.52 -10.74 1.17
CA GLU A 100 -7.18 -11.20 -0.16
C GLU A 100 -5.67 -11.28 -0.34
N PHE A 101 -4.87 -10.29 0.03
CA PHE A 101 -3.43 -10.40 -0.21
C PHE A 101 -2.78 -11.55 0.57
N ASN A 102 -3.30 -11.88 1.76
CA ASN A 102 -2.69 -12.85 2.67
C ASN A 102 -3.31 -14.25 2.59
N ASP A 103 -4.58 -14.38 2.22
CA ASP A 103 -5.33 -15.64 2.13
C ASP A 103 -5.44 -16.13 0.67
N PRO A 104 -4.84 -17.28 0.34
CA PRO A 104 -4.89 -17.84 -1.01
C PRO A 104 -6.31 -18.07 -1.54
N ASP A 105 -7.24 -18.56 -0.70
CA ASP A 105 -8.60 -18.88 -1.13
C ASP A 105 -9.33 -17.59 -1.55
N LEU A 106 -9.18 -16.51 -0.77
CA LEU A 106 -9.77 -15.21 -1.08
C LEU A 106 -9.14 -14.53 -2.30
N ARG A 107 -7.82 -14.71 -2.55
CA ARG A 107 -7.22 -14.29 -3.83
C ARG A 107 -7.86 -15.00 -4.99
N MET A 108 -7.98 -16.32 -4.89
CA MET A 108 -8.49 -17.15 -5.96
C MET A 108 -9.95 -16.84 -6.24
N LEU A 109 -10.73 -16.53 -5.21
CA LEU A 109 -12.11 -16.08 -5.34
C LEU A 109 -12.20 -14.74 -6.06
N THR A 110 -11.34 -13.78 -5.71
CA THR A 110 -11.26 -12.48 -6.39
C THR A 110 -10.92 -12.64 -7.88
N GLN A 111 -9.98 -13.52 -8.19
CA GLN A 111 -9.63 -13.88 -9.57
C GLN A 111 -10.77 -14.61 -10.30
N ALA A 112 -11.48 -15.51 -9.62
CA ALA A 112 -12.61 -16.25 -10.18
C ALA A 112 -13.73 -15.28 -10.61
N LYS A 113 -14.04 -14.27 -9.80
CA LYS A 113 -15.01 -13.21 -10.18
C LYS A 113 -14.60 -12.53 -11.49
N PHE A 114 -13.34 -12.13 -11.62
CA PHE A 114 -12.81 -11.57 -12.87
C PHE A 114 -12.95 -12.54 -14.05
N PHE A 115 -12.54 -13.80 -13.89
CA PHE A 115 -12.59 -14.78 -14.99
C PHE A 115 -14.02 -15.04 -15.45
N ARG A 116 -14.98 -15.13 -14.52
CA ARG A 116 -16.39 -15.27 -14.84
C ARG A 116 -16.91 -14.07 -15.63
N GLU A 117 -16.62 -12.85 -15.19
CA GLU A 117 -17.03 -11.62 -15.88
C GLU A 117 -16.42 -11.50 -17.28
N LYS A 118 -15.26 -12.12 -17.53
CA LYS A 118 -14.60 -12.14 -18.83
C LYS A 118 -14.90 -13.37 -19.67
N GLY A 119 -15.80 -14.26 -19.23
CA GLY A 119 -16.16 -15.49 -19.95
C GLY A 119 -15.02 -16.52 -20.01
N MET A 120 -14.03 -16.44 -19.13
CA MET A 120 -12.90 -17.35 -19.04
C MET A 120 -13.23 -18.57 -18.18
N GLU A 121 -14.19 -19.37 -18.66
CA GLU A 121 -14.85 -20.44 -17.88
C GLU A 121 -13.86 -21.48 -17.33
N GLN A 122 -12.85 -21.87 -18.11
CA GLN A 122 -11.87 -22.87 -17.66
C GLN A 122 -11.07 -22.39 -16.44
N GLN A 123 -10.64 -21.12 -16.44
CA GLN A 123 -9.89 -20.52 -15.33
C GLN A 123 -10.80 -20.27 -14.12
N PHE A 124 -12.05 -19.86 -14.37
CA PHE A 124 -13.07 -19.74 -13.33
C PHE A 124 -13.26 -21.08 -12.61
N GLN A 125 -13.59 -22.15 -13.34
CA GLN A 125 -13.85 -23.47 -12.77
C GLN A 125 -12.62 -24.02 -12.05
N LYS A 126 -11.42 -23.83 -12.61
CA LYS A 126 -10.17 -24.23 -11.96
C LYS A 126 -10.01 -23.58 -10.59
N ASN A 127 -10.23 -22.27 -10.49
CA ASN A 127 -10.11 -21.56 -9.23
C ASN A 127 -11.16 -22.03 -8.21
N ILE A 128 -12.42 -22.20 -8.62
CA ILE A 128 -13.49 -22.69 -7.74
C ILE A 128 -13.17 -24.08 -7.20
N ASN A 129 -12.79 -25.03 -8.07
CA ASN A 129 -12.47 -26.39 -7.65
C ASN A 129 -11.31 -26.43 -6.62
N GLN A 130 -10.31 -25.57 -6.80
CA GLN A 130 -9.18 -25.49 -5.87
C GLN A 130 -9.59 -24.92 -4.51
N ILE A 131 -10.49 -23.92 -4.47
CA ILE A 131 -11.04 -23.39 -3.22
C ILE A 131 -11.89 -24.45 -2.51
N GLU A 132 -12.74 -25.17 -3.24
CA GLU A 132 -13.55 -26.26 -2.69
C GLU A 132 -12.70 -27.37 -2.10
N GLN A 133 -11.62 -27.77 -2.79
CA GLN A 133 -10.65 -28.74 -2.28
C GLN A 133 -9.91 -28.24 -1.03
N SER A 134 -9.49 -26.97 -1.02
CA SER A 134 -8.88 -26.33 0.15
C SER A 134 -9.80 -26.39 1.36
N LEU A 135 -11.08 -26.07 1.17
CA LEU A 135 -12.10 -26.15 2.23
C LEU A 135 -12.36 -27.59 2.68
N ALA A 136 -12.49 -28.54 1.76
CA ALA A 136 -12.73 -29.95 2.10
C ALA A 136 -11.61 -30.56 2.95
N ASN A 137 -10.38 -30.10 2.75
CA ASN A 137 -9.20 -30.58 3.48
C ASN A 137 -8.94 -29.85 4.81
N LYS A 138 -9.71 -28.81 5.16
CA LYS A 138 -9.55 -28.11 6.45
C LYS A 138 -10.08 -28.97 7.60
N LEU A 139 -9.18 -29.35 8.50
CA LEU A 139 -9.49 -30.11 9.72
C LEU A 139 -10.32 -29.31 10.73
N VAL A 140 -10.17 -27.99 10.74
CA VAL A 140 -10.86 -27.08 11.67
C VAL A 140 -11.81 -26.19 10.87
N GLN A 141 -13.10 -26.28 11.19
CA GLN A 141 -14.16 -25.44 10.63
C GLN A 141 -14.36 -24.21 11.52
N ASP A 142 -13.43 -23.27 11.44
CA ASP A 142 -13.50 -22.02 12.18
C ASP A 142 -14.30 -20.93 11.42
N LYS A 143 -14.30 -19.71 11.96
CA LYS A 143 -14.93 -18.55 11.33
C LYS A 143 -14.48 -18.33 9.87
N THR A 144 -13.22 -18.59 9.57
CA THR A 144 -12.63 -18.36 8.25
C THR A 144 -13.15 -19.40 7.27
N PHE A 145 -13.23 -20.66 7.69
CA PHE A 145 -13.85 -21.72 6.90
C PHE A 145 -15.29 -21.38 6.51
N PHE A 146 -16.14 -21.01 7.47
CA PHE A 146 -17.55 -20.71 7.19
C PHE A 146 -17.71 -19.44 6.35
N TYR A 147 -16.85 -18.44 6.54
CA TYR A 147 -16.84 -17.24 5.71
C TYR A 147 -16.51 -17.56 4.25
N HIS A 148 -15.46 -18.35 3.99
CA HIS A 148 -15.10 -18.76 2.62
C HIS A 148 -16.21 -19.57 1.96
N LYS A 149 -16.80 -20.51 2.71
CA LYS A 149 -17.92 -21.32 2.23
C LYS A 149 -19.15 -20.48 1.86
N TYR A 150 -19.42 -19.39 2.58
CA TYR A 150 -20.53 -18.49 2.29
C TYR A 150 -20.31 -17.66 1.01
N LEU A 151 -19.05 -17.37 0.65
CA LEU A 151 -18.72 -16.52 -0.51
C LEU A 151 -18.65 -17.28 -1.85
N LEU A 152 -18.61 -18.61 -1.82
CA LEU A 152 -18.73 -19.48 -3.01
C LEU A 152 -20.18 -19.54 -3.49
#